data_AF-G0L0J5-F1
#
_entry.id   AF-G0L0J5-F1
#
_cell.length_a   1.000
_cell.length_b   1.000
_cell.length_c   1.000
_cell.angle_alpha   90.00
_cell.angle_beta   90.00
_cell.angle_gamma   90.00
#
_symmetry.space_group_name_H-M   'P 1'
#
loop_
_entity.id
_entity.type
_entity.pdbx_description
1 polymer ?
#
loop_
_entity_poly.entity_id
_entity_poly.type
_entity_poly.pdbx_seq_one_letter_code
_entity_poly.pdbx_strand_id
1 'polypeptide(L)'
;MGLKEKRIIKAFQTEQYPALEAEINEVAGYAVPMDIKWDTLMENRFSHIYHHTFPKIYFQPLIEAFKAICVDEMGTELLRAGLKNVVIVNENNEHSLGKAITFEDGVLKINHSPVINADNIEDKANRIIELLENKLEEFAETTTDKAPAAEEPAPQAPVAATPTTQATAPEAPVTATPAAEAPASAEATEASQNQQEQANPLPQVSMAELYDRSFALACEKQEIFARIVEGLNWSCDMLEGKLTYGDDKVFDIQVIGTYSENEKSWLWAWANNQSGIPETFLQTSLAMRNLGTSHQLQDLTSPKLQTATDPGAYYSVIALGVFGDTCYVPLTFKGLKVYVTVRSKEVDGMARNEPALICSHFTNLTASYQFPHKYCLQYYLMAKGYQVENCGNNILAKKGKDQILGIFDLKGKLMKISNSKTAVQA
;
A
#
# COMPACT_ATOMS: atom_id res chain seq x y z
N MET A 1 17.11 -26.83 21.49
CA MET A 1 17.35 -25.37 21.50
C MET A 1 18.84 -25.10 21.54
N GLY A 2 19.36 -24.26 20.64
CA GLY A 2 20.77 -23.89 20.59
C GLY A 2 21.12 -22.74 21.55
N LEU A 3 22.42 -22.56 21.81
CA LEU A 3 22.94 -21.50 22.68
C LEU A 3 22.69 -20.10 22.10
N LYS A 4 22.61 -19.98 20.77
CA LYS A 4 22.42 -18.71 20.05
C LYS A 4 21.01 -18.16 20.28
N GLU A 5 19.99 -19.00 20.19
CA GLU A 5 18.58 -18.61 20.35
C GLU A 5 18.29 -18.21 21.80
N LYS A 6 18.85 -18.96 22.78
CA LYS A 6 18.78 -18.60 24.21
C LYS A 6 19.38 -17.24 24.51
N ARG A 7 20.51 -16.89 23.87
CA ARG A 7 21.17 -15.59 24.05
C ARG A 7 20.32 -14.44 23.50
N ILE A 8 19.62 -14.64 22.39
CA ILE A 8 18.77 -13.61 21.79
C ILE A 8 17.55 -13.31 22.66
N ILE A 9 16.87 -14.34 23.16
CA ILE A 9 15.76 -14.15 24.12
C ILE A 9 16.25 -13.48 25.39
N LYS A 10 17.43 -13.89 25.89
CA LYS A 10 18.00 -13.26 27.07
C LYS A 10 18.31 -11.78 26.84
N ALA A 11 18.83 -11.42 25.66
CA ALA A 11 19.04 -10.03 25.27
C ALA A 11 17.72 -9.25 25.24
N PHE A 12 16.66 -9.79 24.64
CA PHE A 12 15.33 -9.16 24.64
C PHE A 12 14.80 -8.93 26.06
N GLN A 13 14.90 -9.93 26.93
CA GLN A 13 14.48 -9.86 28.33
C GLN A 13 15.21 -8.76 29.11
N THR A 14 16.48 -8.48 28.78
CA THR A 14 17.29 -7.48 29.50
C THR A 14 17.22 -6.10 28.86
N GLU A 15 17.09 -6.01 27.54
CA GLU A 15 17.25 -4.76 26.79
C GLU A 15 15.92 -4.09 26.42
N GLN A 16 14.85 -4.86 26.16
CA GLN A 16 13.58 -4.30 25.66
C GLN A 16 12.38 -4.58 26.55
N TYR A 17 12.28 -5.79 27.12
CA TYR A 17 11.13 -6.18 27.94
C TYR A 17 10.85 -5.21 29.11
N PRO A 18 11.84 -4.74 29.88
CA PRO A 18 11.56 -3.86 31.02
C PRO A 18 10.88 -2.55 30.64
N ALA A 19 11.23 -1.98 29.47
CA ALA A 19 10.60 -0.75 28.98
C ALA A 19 9.15 -1.00 28.53
N LEU A 20 8.89 -2.14 27.88
CA LEU A 20 7.54 -2.54 27.45
C LEU A 20 6.64 -2.85 28.65
N GLU A 21 7.17 -3.56 29.66
CA GLU A 21 6.45 -3.85 30.91
C GLU A 21 6.14 -2.55 31.68
N ALA A 22 7.08 -1.62 31.74
CA ALA A 22 6.85 -0.31 32.34
C ALA A 22 5.74 0.47 31.62
N GLU A 23 5.77 0.51 30.28
CA GLU A 23 4.73 1.18 29.49
C GLU A 23 3.36 0.53 29.69
N ILE A 24 3.28 -0.81 29.71
CA ILE A 24 2.04 -1.55 30.00
C ILE A 24 1.49 -1.15 31.39
N ASN A 25 2.34 -1.14 32.41
CA ASN A 25 1.92 -0.82 33.77
C ASN A 25 1.50 0.65 33.92
N GLU A 26 2.16 1.55 33.20
CA GLU A 26 1.83 2.97 33.16
C GLU A 26 0.44 3.19 32.56
N VAL A 27 0.16 2.60 31.39
CA VAL A 27 -1.15 2.77 30.73
C VAL A 27 -2.27 2.03 31.45
N ALA A 28 -1.96 0.92 32.14
CA ALA A 28 -2.93 0.19 32.94
C ALA A 28 -3.21 0.87 34.30
N GLY A 29 -2.32 1.75 34.78
CA GLY A 29 -2.43 2.38 36.10
C GLY A 29 -2.18 1.42 37.28
N TYR A 30 -1.63 0.22 37.04
CA TYR A 30 -1.18 -0.73 38.07
C TYR A 30 -0.17 -1.72 37.48
N ALA A 31 0.51 -2.48 38.34
CA ALA A 31 1.40 -3.55 37.90
C ALA A 31 0.59 -4.74 37.38
N VAL A 32 0.53 -4.91 36.06
CA VAL A 32 -0.21 -5.99 35.40
C VAL A 32 0.56 -7.31 35.56
N PRO A 33 -0.06 -8.36 36.13
CA PRO A 33 0.59 -9.66 36.21
C PRO A 33 0.80 -10.26 34.82
N MET A 34 2.04 -10.66 34.51
CA MET A 34 2.42 -11.24 33.22
C MET A 34 3.19 -12.56 33.42
N ASP A 35 2.70 -13.62 32.78
CA ASP A 35 3.37 -14.94 32.69
C ASP A 35 3.77 -15.21 31.24
N ILE A 36 5.06 -15.03 30.95
CA ILE A 36 5.61 -15.18 29.60
C ILE A 36 6.38 -16.48 29.48
N LYS A 37 5.89 -17.40 28.65
CA LYS A 37 6.54 -18.68 28.34
C LYS A 37 7.63 -18.51 27.29
N TRP A 38 8.70 -17.82 27.65
CA TRP A 38 9.83 -17.47 26.76
C TRP A 38 10.38 -18.64 25.95
N ASP A 39 10.43 -19.83 26.54
CA ASP A 39 10.94 -21.03 25.87
C ASP A 39 10.11 -21.46 24.66
N THR A 40 8.83 -21.08 24.62
CA THR A 40 7.87 -21.40 23.56
C THR A 40 7.90 -20.39 22.41
N LEU A 41 8.37 -19.16 22.66
CA LEU A 41 8.39 -18.08 21.66
C LEU A 41 9.53 -18.22 20.63
N MET A 42 10.23 -19.36 20.62
CA MET A 42 11.43 -19.59 19.83
C MET A 42 11.21 -20.53 18.66
N GLU A 43 11.52 -20.03 17.47
CA GLU A 43 11.73 -20.78 16.23
C GLU A 43 13.18 -20.66 15.73
N ASN A 44 13.75 -21.75 15.22
CA ASN A 44 15.18 -21.80 14.85
C ASN A 44 15.56 -20.89 13.66
N ARG A 45 14.61 -20.53 12.79
CA ARG A 45 14.90 -19.83 11.52
C ARG A 45 14.80 -18.30 11.62
N PHE A 46 14.14 -17.79 12.66
CA PHE A 46 13.72 -16.39 12.72
C PHE A 46 14.27 -15.64 13.93
N SER A 47 15.27 -16.19 14.62
CA SER A 47 15.79 -15.56 15.84
C SER A 47 16.30 -14.14 15.64
N HIS A 48 16.74 -13.76 14.44
CA HIS A 48 17.25 -12.43 14.13
C HIS A 48 16.18 -11.32 14.12
N ILE A 49 14.87 -11.66 14.09
CA ILE A 49 13.79 -10.68 14.03
C ILE A 49 13.01 -10.50 15.35
N TYR A 50 13.26 -11.30 16.39
CA TYR A 50 12.48 -11.24 17.65
C TYR A 50 12.50 -9.89 18.34
N HIS A 51 13.62 -9.17 18.26
CA HIS A 51 13.74 -7.80 18.76
C HIS A 51 12.74 -6.82 18.10
N HIS A 52 12.26 -7.14 16.90
CA HIS A 52 11.25 -6.35 16.20
C HIS A 52 9.85 -6.96 16.29
N THR A 53 9.73 -8.29 16.26
CA THR A 53 8.41 -8.95 16.20
C THR A 53 7.78 -9.13 17.58
N PHE A 54 8.55 -9.41 18.64
CA PHE A 54 7.98 -9.61 19.98
C PHE A 54 7.22 -8.39 20.49
N PRO A 55 7.76 -7.15 20.42
CA PRO A 55 7.03 -5.95 20.82
C PRO A 55 5.69 -5.86 20.08
N LYS A 56 5.71 -6.01 18.75
CA LYS A 56 4.54 -5.85 17.90
C LYS A 56 3.46 -6.93 18.09
N ILE A 57 3.85 -8.15 18.41
CA ILE A 57 2.92 -9.27 18.54
C ILE A 57 2.32 -9.34 19.94
N TYR A 58 3.14 -9.15 20.98
CA TYR A 58 2.74 -9.50 22.35
C TYR A 58 2.54 -8.30 23.26
N PHE A 59 3.23 -7.17 23.03
CA PHE A 59 3.28 -6.07 24.01
C PHE A 59 2.58 -4.80 23.52
N GLN A 60 2.88 -4.33 22.31
CA GLN A 60 2.23 -3.15 21.71
C GLN A 60 0.71 -3.30 21.61
N PRO A 61 0.14 -4.46 21.23
CA PRO A 61 -1.31 -4.63 21.24
C PRO A 61 -1.93 -4.50 22.64
N LEU A 62 -1.22 -4.95 23.69
CA LEU A 62 -1.66 -4.78 25.08
C LEU A 62 -1.64 -3.30 25.48
N ILE A 63 -0.56 -2.60 25.14
CA ILE A 63 -0.39 -1.18 25.43
C ILE A 63 -1.52 -0.37 24.79
N GLU A 64 -1.78 -0.57 23.49
CA GLU A 64 -2.83 0.17 22.78
C GLU A 64 -4.23 -0.20 23.28
N ALA A 65 -4.48 -1.47 23.62
CA ALA A 65 -5.75 -1.87 24.21
C ALA A 65 -5.97 -1.25 25.59
N PHE A 66 -4.96 -1.21 26.45
CA PHE A 66 -5.08 -0.61 27.77
C PHE A 66 -5.19 0.92 27.70
N LYS A 67 -4.52 1.59 26.76
CA LYS A 67 -4.77 3.02 26.48
C LYS A 67 -6.22 3.30 26.12
N ALA A 68 -6.85 2.41 25.35
CA ALA A 68 -8.24 2.55 24.93
C ALA A 68 -9.25 2.25 26.06
N ILE A 69 -8.93 1.30 26.95
CA ILE A 69 -9.81 0.93 28.07
C ILE A 69 -9.64 1.88 29.26
N CYS A 70 -8.41 2.24 29.60
CA CYS A 70 -8.07 3.08 30.75
C CYS A 70 -8.06 4.58 30.42
N VAL A 71 -9.05 5.06 29.65
CA VAL A 71 -9.19 6.48 29.32
C VAL A 71 -9.65 7.30 30.54
N ASP A 72 -10.33 6.65 31.48
CA ASP A 72 -10.79 7.22 32.74
C ASP A 72 -10.53 6.29 33.94
N GLU A 73 -10.84 6.80 35.13
CA GLU A 73 -10.67 6.07 36.39
C GLU A 73 -11.52 4.79 36.44
N MET A 74 -12.74 4.83 35.87
CA MET A 74 -13.65 3.70 35.82
C MET A 74 -13.05 2.54 35.02
N GLY A 75 -12.54 2.81 33.80
CA GLY A 75 -11.89 1.79 32.97
C GLY A 75 -10.65 1.19 33.63
N THR A 76 -9.89 2.01 34.34
CA THR A 76 -8.70 1.57 35.10
C THR A 76 -9.08 0.63 36.24
N GLU A 77 -10.11 0.97 37.03
CA GLU A 77 -10.62 0.14 38.12
C GLU A 77 -11.20 -1.18 37.60
N LEU A 78 -11.97 -1.12 36.51
CA LEU A 78 -12.59 -2.28 35.90
C LEU A 78 -11.52 -3.24 35.34
N LEU A 79 -10.49 -2.71 34.68
CA LEU A 79 -9.35 -3.51 34.20
C LEU A 79 -8.65 -4.19 35.37
N ARG A 80 -8.36 -3.45 36.46
CA ARG A 80 -7.71 -3.99 37.66
C ARG A 80 -8.53 -5.10 38.33
N ALA A 81 -9.86 -4.98 38.35
CA ALA A 81 -10.73 -5.96 38.96
C ALA A 81 -10.94 -7.20 38.08
N GLY A 82 -11.08 -7.02 36.76
CA GLY A 82 -11.41 -8.09 35.82
C GLY A 82 -10.21 -8.85 35.24
N LEU A 83 -9.07 -8.18 35.03
CA LEU A 83 -7.86 -8.79 34.45
C LEU A 83 -6.92 -9.29 35.56
N LYS A 84 -6.94 -10.60 35.78
CA LYS A 84 -6.13 -11.29 36.80
C LYS A 84 -4.71 -11.58 36.33
N ASN A 85 -4.52 -11.91 35.05
CA ASN A 85 -3.22 -12.25 34.49
C ASN A 85 -3.19 -12.14 32.96
N VAL A 86 -2.01 -11.84 32.41
CA VAL A 86 -1.71 -11.94 30.98
C VAL A 86 -0.75 -13.10 30.74
N VAL A 87 -1.12 -14.04 29.87
CA VAL A 87 -0.28 -15.19 29.51
C VAL A 87 0.19 -15.06 28.07
N ILE A 88 1.50 -14.99 27.85
CA ILE A 88 2.11 -14.95 26.52
C ILE A 88 2.81 -16.28 26.24
N VAL A 89 2.41 -16.96 25.17
CA VAL A 89 2.91 -18.30 24.82
C VAL A 89 2.85 -18.53 23.30
N ASN A 90 3.60 -19.51 22.81
CA ASN A 90 3.45 -20.05 21.47
C ASN A 90 3.48 -21.59 21.51
N GLU A 91 2.33 -22.21 21.76
CA GLU A 91 2.20 -23.67 21.84
C GLU A 91 1.93 -24.30 20.46
N ASN A 92 1.15 -23.62 19.63
CA ASN A 92 0.55 -24.22 18.43
C ASN A 92 0.91 -23.48 17.14
N ASN A 93 1.79 -22.48 17.20
CA ASN A 93 2.11 -21.63 16.06
C ASN A 93 0.85 -21.02 15.41
N GLU A 94 -0.08 -20.54 16.23
CA GLU A 94 -1.38 -20.05 15.76
C GLU A 94 -1.24 -18.73 15.00
N HIS A 95 -2.06 -18.56 13.96
CA HIS A 95 -2.04 -17.42 13.04
C HIS A 95 -3.38 -16.68 12.99
N SER A 96 -4.46 -17.33 13.45
CA SER A 96 -5.80 -16.76 13.55
C SER A 96 -5.97 -16.02 14.87
N LEU A 97 -6.32 -14.73 14.80
CA LEU A 97 -6.50 -13.88 16.00
C LEU A 97 -7.56 -14.41 16.96
N GLY A 98 -8.68 -14.93 16.43
CA GLY A 98 -9.77 -15.44 17.25
C GLY A 98 -9.40 -16.66 18.09
N LYS A 99 -8.43 -17.46 17.63
CA LYS A 99 -7.89 -18.62 18.37
C LYS A 99 -6.67 -18.26 19.20
N ALA A 100 -5.86 -17.32 18.72
CA ALA A 100 -4.63 -16.91 19.37
C ALA A 100 -4.86 -16.04 20.60
N ILE A 101 -5.87 -15.15 20.55
CA ILE A 101 -6.15 -14.20 21.63
C ILE A 101 -7.51 -14.54 22.24
N THR A 102 -7.47 -14.92 23.51
CA THR A 102 -8.64 -15.37 24.28
C THR A 102 -8.64 -14.72 25.65
N PHE A 103 -9.83 -14.51 26.20
CA PHE A 103 -10.02 -13.99 27.55
C PHE A 103 -11.08 -14.83 28.24
N GLU A 104 -10.63 -15.58 29.25
CA GLU A 104 -11.39 -16.58 29.99
C GLU A 104 -10.91 -16.58 31.45
N ASP A 105 -11.84 -16.66 32.41
CA ASP A 105 -11.56 -16.68 33.85
C ASP A 105 -10.69 -15.52 34.37
N GLY A 106 -10.75 -14.35 33.71
CA GLY A 106 -9.91 -13.19 34.00
C GLY A 106 -8.46 -13.31 33.49
N VAL A 107 -8.17 -14.29 32.64
CA VAL A 107 -6.84 -14.50 32.04
C VAL A 107 -6.86 -14.14 30.56
N LEU A 108 -6.07 -13.14 30.17
CA LEU A 108 -5.85 -12.78 28.78
C LEU A 108 -4.69 -13.62 28.22
N LYS A 109 -5.00 -14.63 27.41
CA LYS A 109 -3.99 -15.50 26.79
C LYS A 109 -3.72 -15.03 25.36
N ILE A 110 -2.45 -14.73 25.06
CA ILE A 110 -1.91 -14.50 23.72
C ILE A 110 -1.04 -15.72 23.34
N ASN A 111 -1.68 -16.72 22.70
CA ASN A 111 -1.05 -17.90 22.14
C ASN A 111 -0.83 -17.73 20.64
N HIS A 112 0.17 -16.96 20.24
CA HIS A 112 0.37 -16.56 18.84
C HIS A 112 1.77 -16.94 18.36
N SER A 113 1.92 -17.18 17.05
CA SER A 113 3.24 -17.30 16.44
C SER A 113 4.12 -16.05 16.75
N PRO A 114 5.41 -16.21 17.05
CA PRO A 114 6.35 -15.12 17.37
C PRO A 114 6.79 -14.25 16.19
N VAL A 115 6.40 -14.58 14.96
CA VAL A 115 6.92 -13.92 13.75
C VAL A 115 5.86 -13.57 12.72
N ILE A 116 4.85 -14.42 12.54
CA ILE A 116 3.76 -14.21 11.59
C ILE A 116 2.89 -13.02 12.02
N ASN A 117 2.46 -12.23 11.04
CA ASN A 117 1.51 -11.13 11.23
C ASN A 117 1.93 -10.15 12.34
N ALA A 118 3.24 -9.87 12.48
CA ALA A 118 3.75 -8.99 13.52
C ALA A 118 3.18 -7.57 13.41
N ASP A 119 3.07 -7.04 12.19
CA ASP A 119 2.50 -5.71 11.94
C ASP A 119 0.97 -5.65 12.09
N ASN A 120 0.32 -6.78 12.42
CA ASN A 120 -1.08 -6.81 12.84
C ASN A 120 -1.27 -6.37 14.30
N ILE A 121 -0.71 -5.21 14.64
CA ILE A 121 -0.81 -4.62 16.00
C ILE A 121 -2.25 -4.17 16.27
N GLU A 122 -2.80 -3.34 15.38
CA GLU A 122 -4.15 -2.78 15.51
C GLU A 122 -5.23 -3.87 15.60
N ASP A 123 -5.22 -4.86 14.70
CA ASP A 123 -6.21 -5.94 14.76
C ASP A 123 -6.10 -6.79 16.04
N LYS A 124 -4.88 -6.96 16.58
CA LYS A 124 -4.67 -7.62 17.88
C LYS A 124 -5.17 -6.74 19.02
N ALA A 125 -4.89 -5.45 18.98
CA ALA A 125 -5.36 -4.48 19.97
C ALA A 125 -6.90 -4.44 19.98
N ASN A 126 -7.52 -4.30 18.81
CA ASN A 126 -8.99 -4.33 18.65
C ASN A 126 -9.59 -5.65 19.16
N ARG A 127 -8.92 -6.78 18.93
CA ARG A 127 -9.36 -8.07 19.48
C ARG A 127 -9.27 -8.12 21.02
N ILE A 128 -8.19 -7.58 21.59
CA ILE A 128 -8.03 -7.49 23.04
C ILE A 128 -9.09 -6.54 23.62
N ILE A 129 -9.30 -5.37 23.03
CA ILE A 129 -10.33 -4.40 23.40
C ILE A 129 -11.71 -5.07 23.38
N GLU A 130 -12.10 -5.68 22.27
CA GLU A 130 -13.38 -6.38 22.13
C GLU A 130 -13.56 -7.46 23.22
N LEU A 131 -12.53 -8.24 23.52
CA LEU A 131 -12.60 -9.28 24.55
C LEU A 131 -12.77 -8.72 25.95
N LEU A 132 -12.06 -7.64 26.26
CA LEU A 132 -12.12 -7.01 27.57
C LEU A 132 -13.45 -6.25 27.71
N GLU A 133 -13.82 -5.38 26.77
CA GLU A 133 -15.11 -4.65 26.82
C GLU A 133 -16.32 -5.59 26.99
N ASN A 134 -16.31 -6.76 26.33
CA ASN A 134 -17.45 -7.67 26.40
C ASN A 134 -17.51 -8.55 27.66
N LYS A 135 -16.38 -8.77 28.36
CA LYS A 135 -16.30 -9.80 29.40
C LYS A 135 -15.64 -9.34 30.71
N LEU A 136 -15.03 -8.16 30.74
CA LEU A 136 -14.26 -7.69 31.87
C LEU A 136 -15.14 -7.47 33.11
N GLU A 137 -16.38 -7.00 32.92
CA GLU A 137 -17.39 -6.83 33.99
C GLU A 137 -17.73 -8.17 34.66
N GLU A 138 -17.88 -9.25 33.88
CA GLU A 138 -18.22 -10.59 34.40
C GLU A 138 -17.20 -11.10 35.43
N PHE A 139 -15.95 -10.67 35.31
CA PHE A 139 -14.87 -11.08 36.21
C PHE A 139 -14.59 -10.04 37.30
N ALA A 140 -14.95 -8.77 37.10
CA ALA A 140 -14.82 -7.72 38.11
C ALA A 140 -15.77 -7.94 39.30
N GLU A 141 -17.01 -8.41 39.05
CA GLU A 141 -18.02 -8.66 40.10
C GLU A 141 -17.65 -9.81 41.07
N THR A 142 -16.70 -10.68 40.69
CA THR A 142 -16.24 -11.75 41.58
C THR A 142 -15.29 -11.29 42.69
N THR A 143 -14.94 -10.00 42.75
CA THR A 143 -13.99 -9.45 43.74
C THR A 143 -14.62 -8.54 44.81
N THR A 144 -15.90 -8.18 44.70
CA THR A 144 -16.56 -7.23 45.63
C THR A 144 -17.23 -7.88 46.85
N ASP A 145 -17.21 -9.20 47.00
CA ASP A 145 -17.80 -9.87 48.17
C ASP A 145 -16.75 -10.23 49.24
N LYS A 146 -16.13 -9.19 49.85
CA LYS A 146 -15.62 -9.18 51.24
C LYS A 146 -15.04 -7.80 51.64
N ALA A 147 -15.92 -6.91 52.14
CA ALA A 147 -15.84 -6.00 53.31
C ALA A 147 -14.49 -5.38 53.80
N PRO A 148 -14.51 -4.26 54.59
CA PRO A 148 -15.43 -3.12 54.66
C PRO A 148 -14.73 -1.73 54.71
N ALA A 149 -15.56 -0.68 54.77
CA ALA A 149 -15.30 0.76 54.78
C ALA A 149 -14.47 1.35 55.95
N ALA A 150 -13.82 2.49 55.66
CA ALA A 150 -13.49 3.68 56.49
C ALA A 150 -12.21 4.32 55.90
N GLU A 151 -11.97 5.62 55.77
CA GLU A 151 -12.61 6.87 56.20
C GLU A 151 -11.94 7.98 55.37
N GLU A 152 -12.70 9.02 55.03
CA GLU A 152 -12.22 10.30 54.47
C GLU A 152 -11.38 11.08 55.52
N PRO A 153 -10.50 12.03 55.13
CA PRO A 153 -11.01 13.40 54.94
C PRO A 153 -10.32 14.25 53.86
N ALA A 154 -11.05 15.29 53.45
CA ALA A 154 -10.72 16.31 52.46
C ALA A 154 -9.99 17.55 53.08
N PRO A 155 -9.95 18.74 52.44
CA PRO A 155 -8.83 19.23 51.61
C PRO A 155 -8.26 20.60 52.07
N GLN A 156 -7.08 21.02 51.61
CA GLN A 156 -6.63 22.43 51.77
C GLN A 156 -5.77 22.98 50.61
N ALA A 157 -6.09 24.21 50.23
CA ALA A 157 -5.25 25.23 49.57
C ALA A 157 -5.65 26.60 50.22
N PRO A 158 -5.08 27.79 49.89
CA PRO A 158 -3.83 28.17 49.19
C PRO A 158 -3.04 29.28 49.93
N VAL A 159 -1.83 29.69 49.49
CA VAL A 159 -1.30 31.05 49.75
C VAL A 159 -0.36 31.55 48.63
N ALA A 160 -0.49 32.84 48.29
CA ALA A 160 0.23 33.60 47.26
C ALA A 160 1.41 34.44 47.82
N ALA A 161 2.34 34.87 46.94
CA ALA A 161 2.73 36.28 46.69
C ALA A 161 4.20 36.48 46.19
N THR A 162 4.31 37.34 45.18
CA THR A 162 5.44 37.86 44.36
C THR A 162 6.29 38.94 45.08
N PRO A 163 7.40 39.53 44.53
CA PRO A 163 7.40 40.53 43.42
C PRO A 163 8.59 40.47 42.39
N THR A 164 8.41 40.75 41.09
CA THR A 164 8.48 42.03 40.29
C THR A 164 9.92 42.49 39.95
N THR A 165 10.35 42.63 38.68
CA THR A 165 10.34 43.85 37.79
C THR A 165 10.57 43.47 36.30
N GLN A 166 9.71 43.83 35.33
CA GLN A 166 9.67 45.05 34.47
C GLN A 166 10.93 45.30 33.60
N ALA A 167 10.92 45.61 32.30
CA ALA A 167 9.90 46.25 31.45
C ALA A 167 10.16 46.12 29.91
N THR A 168 9.06 46.18 29.14
CA THR A 168 8.80 46.90 27.85
C THR A 168 9.54 46.62 26.52
N ALA A 169 8.73 46.33 25.50
CA ALA A 169 8.91 46.53 24.04
C ALA A 169 8.33 47.91 23.61
N PRO A 170 8.09 48.29 22.32
CA PRO A 170 8.40 47.67 21.01
C PRO A 170 8.87 48.69 19.91
N GLU A 171 8.85 48.24 18.63
CA GLU A 171 8.70 48.98 17.34
C GLU A 171 9.86 48.96 16.31
N ALA A 172 9.46 48.66 15.07
CA ALA A 172 10.18 48.77 13.79
C ALA A 172 9.69 50.04 13.05
N PRO A 173 9.99 50.31 11.75
CA PRO A 173 11.08 49.90 10.83
C PRO A 173 11.78 51.15 10.23
N VAL A 174 12.60 51.01 9.17
CA VAL A 174 12.63 51.84 7.91
C VAL A 174 13.98 51.70 7.16
N THR A 175 13.84 51.65 5.83
CA THR A 175 14.72 51.55 4.64
C THR A 175 15.97 52.45 4.55
N ALA A 176 16.97 52.03 3.75
CA ALA A 176 17.37 52.70 2.48
C ALA A 176 18.67 52.12 1.85
N THR A 177 18.64 51.97 0.53
CA THR A 177 19.73 51.69 -0.43
C THR A 177 20.67 52.90 -0.62
N PRO A 178 21.83 52.76 -1.30
CA PRO A 178 21.92 53.24 -2.71
C PRO A 178 22.79 52.34 -3.63
N ALA A 179 22.37 52.15 -4.89
CA ALA A 179 22.92 52.70 -6.16
C ALA A 179 24.26 52.05 -6.62
N ALA A 180 24.31 51.22 -7.68
CA ALA A 180 24.11 51.44 -9.12
C ALA A 180 25.45 51.62 -9.85
N GLU A 181 25.81 50.69 -10.74
CA GLU A 181 26.51 50.95 -12.01
C GLU A 181 26.58 49.70 -12.90
N ALA A 182 26.22 49.87 -14.16
CA ALA A 182 26.42 49.00 -15.32
C ALA A 182 26.40 49.95 -16.55
N PRO A 183 26.68 49.53 -17.80
CA PRO A 183 27.37 48.34 -18.32
C PRO A 183 28.43 48.70 -19.40
N ALA A 184 29.23 47.74 -19.90
CA ALA A 184 29.86 47.85 -21.23
C ALA A 184 30.36 46.49 -21.78
N SER A 185 29.68 46.03 -22.84
CA SER A 185 30.20 45.45 -24.10
C SER A 185 31.38 44.46 -24.09
N ALA A 186 31.12 43.27 -24.64
CA ALA A 186 32.12 42.44 -25.31
C ALA A 186 31.57 41.97 -26.67
N GLU A 187 32.25 42.39 -27.74
CA GLU A 187 32.08 41.92 -29.12
C GLU A 187 32.79 40.57 -29.34
N ALA A 188 32.16 39.77 -30.20
CA ALA A 188 32.72 38.84 -31.19
C ALA A 188 34.04 38.10 -30.92
N THR A 189 33.97 36.77 -30.92
CA THR A 189 35.01 35.95 -31.54
C THR A 189 34.36 34.79 -32.27
N GLU A 190 34.73 34.65 -33.54
CA GLU A 190 34.24 33.69 -34.51
C GLU A 190 34.66 32.24 -34.19
N ALA A 191 33.72 31.34 -34.49
CA ALA A 191 33.89 30.04 -35.13
C ALA A 191 35.11 29.17 -34.80
N SER A 192 34.85 28.07 -34.10
CA SER A 192 35.38 26.77 -34.48
C SER A 192 34.28 25.73 -34.35
N GLN A 193 33.76 25.32 -35.51
CA GLN A 193 32.76 24.28 -35.67
C GLN A 193 33.37 22.93 -35.29
N ASN A 194 33.01 22.40 -34.13
CA ASN A 194 33.00 20.96 -33.91
C ASN A 194 31.57 20.49 -34.16
N GLN A 195 31.35 19.94 -35.35
CA GLN A 195 30.17 19.13 -35.64
C GLN A 195 30.27 17.86 -34.79
N GLN A 196 29.71 17.89 -33.59
CA GLN A 196 29.19 16.67 -32.99
C GLN A 196 28.01 16.25 -33.87
N GLU A 197 28.14 15.12 -34.55
CA GLU A 197 27.01 14.35 -35.04
C GLU A 197 26.04 14.18 -33.87
N GLN A 198 25.03 15.04 -33.81
CA GLN A 198 23.84 14.81 -33.03
C GLN A 198 23.20 13.57 -33.64
N ALA A 199 23.48 12.42 -33.03
CA ALA A 199 22.64 11.25 -33.17
C ALA A 199 21.20 11.73 -33.02
N ASN A 200 20.44 11.65 -34.11
CA ASN A 200 19.04 12.04 -34.13
C ASN A 200 18.38 11.31 -32.95
N PRO A 201 17.88 12.02 -31.91
CA PRO A 201 17.34 11.33 -30.74
C PRO A 201 16.21 10.45 -31.23
N LEU A 202 16.27 9.16 -30.88
CA LEU A 202 15.16 8.22 -31.07
C LEU A 202 13.86 8.93 -30.66
N PRO A 203 12.75 8.80 -31.41
CA PRO A 203 11.49 9.41 -31.02
C PRO A 203 11.16 9.01 -29.58
N GLN A 204 11.28 9.97 -28.65
CA GLN A 204 11.13 9.73 -27.23
C GLN A 204 9.65 9.64 -26.91
N VAL A 205 9.20 8.47 -26.47
CA VAL A 205 7.82 8.28 -26.01
C VAL A 205 7.68 8.80 -24.60
N SER A 206 6.61 9.54 -24.31
CA SER A 206 6.31 10.05 -22.97
C SER A 206 5.52 9.05 -22.13
N MET A 207 5.51 9.25 -20.80
CA MET A 207 4.66 8.47 -19.88
C MET A 207 3.17 8.54 -20.27
N ALA A 208 2.68 9.73 -20.61
CA ALA A 208 1.30 9.95 -21.02
C ALA A 208 0.95 9.13 -22.27
N GLU A 209 1.82 9.14 -23.28
CA GLU A 209 1.62 8.34 -24.48
C GLU A 209 1.63 6.84 -24.19
N LEU A 210 2.53 6.35 -23.34
CA LEU A 210 2.54 4.94 -22.93
C LEU A 210 1.23 4.54 -22.23
N TYR A 211 0.71 5.41 -21.37
CA TYR A 211 -0.56 5.20 -20.69
C TYR A 211 -1.73 5.20 -21.69
N ASP A 212 -1.84 6.22 -22.53
CA ASP A 212 -2.94 6.37 -23.49
C ASP A 212 -2.99 5.23 -24.50
N ARG A 213 -1.81 4.73 -24.95
CA ARG A 213 -1.70 3.54 -25.82
C ARG A 213 -2.27 2.28 -25.16
N SER A 214 -2.18 2.20 -23.84
CA SER A 214 -2.49 1.01 -23.04
C SER A 214 -3.89 1.04 -22.45
N PHE A 215 -4.43 2.23 -22.20
CA PHE A 215 -5.63 2.48 -21.40
C PHE A 215 -6.83 1.62 -21.78
N ALA A 216 -7.28 1.70 -23.03
CA ALA A 216 -8.51 1.03 -23.45
C ALA A 216 -8.40 -0.51 -23.40
N LEU A 217 -7.21 -1.05 -23.69
CA LEU A 217 -6.92 -2.47 -23.57
C LEU A 217 -6.88 -2.92 -22.11
N ALA A 218 -6.22 -2.13 -21.25
CA ALA A 218 -6.15 -2.41 -19.82
C ALA A 218 -7.55 -2.41 -19.17
N CYS A 219 -8.40 -1.42 -19.49
CA CYS A 219 -9.79 -1.38 -19.00
C CYS A 219 -10.58 -2.62 -19.42
N GLU A 220 -10.48 -3.05 -20.68
CA GLU A 220 -11.14 -4.29 -21.13
C GLU A 220 -10.70 -5.48 -20.28
N LYS A 221 -9.39 -5.69 -20.13
CA LYS A 221 -8.88 -6.84 -19.40
C LYS A 221 -9.27 -6.78 -17.92
N GLN A 222 -9.26 -5.60 -17.32
CA GLN A 222 -9.68 -5.38 -15.93
C GLN A 222 -11.17 -5.71 -15.73
N GLU A 223 -12.05 -5.32 -16.65
CA GLU A 223 -13.48 -5.65 -16.60
C GLU A 223 -13.74 -7.15 -16.73
N ILE A 224 -13.03 -7.82 -17.65
CA ILE A 224 -13.15 -9.27 -17.81
C ILE A 224 -12.68 -9.99 -16.55
N PHE A 225 -11.52 -9.59 -16.01
CA PHE A 225 -10.98 -10.16 -14.77
C PHE A 225 -11.94 -9.94 -13.60
N ALA A 226 -12.45 -8.71 -13.41
CA ALA A 226 -13.38 -8.36 -12.34
C ALA A 226 -14.64 -9.25 -12.36
N ARG A 227 -15.18 -9.56 -13.55
CA ARG A 227 -16.32 -10.47 -13.68
C ARG A 227 -15.99 -11.92 -13.30
N ILE A 228 -14.77 -12.39 -13.57
CA ILE A 228 -14.36 -13.77 -13.26
C ILE A 228 -14.18 -13.98 -11.76
N VAL A 229 -13.76 -12.94 -11.05
CA VAL A 229 -13.49 -13.00 -9.60
C VAL A 229 -14.58 -12.36 -8.74
N GLU A 230 -15.70 -11.96 -9.36
CA GLU A 230 -16.80 -11.28 -8.69
C GLU A 230 -17.35 -12.14 -7.53
N GLY A 231 -17.44 -11.54 -6.34
CA GLY A 231 -17.94 -12.21 -5.14
C GLY A 231 -16.99 -13.23 -4.51
N LEU A 232 -15.77 -13.41 -5.03
CA LEU A 232 -14.78 -14.32 -4.47
C LEU A 232 -13.86 -13.59 -3.49
N ASN A 233 -13.60 -14.21 -2.34
CA ASN A 233 -12.54 -13.76 -1.42
C ASN A 233 -11.17 -14.02 -2.03
N TRP A 234 -10.19 -13.16 -1.70
CA TRP A 234 -8.83 -13.30 -2.22
C TRP A 234 -7.81 -13.54 -1.10
N SER A 235 -6.74 -14.23 -1.45
CA SER A 235 -5.53 -14.37 -0.63
C SER A 235 -4.30 -14.30 -1.54
N CYS A 236 -3.20 -13.71 -1.06
CA CYS A 236 -1.97 -13.62 -1.83
C CYS A 236 -0.82 -14.25 -1.05
N ASP A 237 -0.19 -15.27 -1.63
CA ASP A 237 1.09 -15.79 -1.17
C ASP A 237 2.21 -15.04 -1.91
N MET A 238 2.87 -14.13 -1.21
CA MET A 238 3.97 -13.32 -1.75
C MET A 238 5.29 -14.10 -1.85
N LEU A 239 5.42 -15.25 -1.17
CA LEU A 239 6.59 -16.12 -1.22
C LEU A 239 6.53 -17.05 -2.44
N GLU A 240 5.33 -17.56 -2.76
CA GLU A 240 5.09 -18.37 -3.95
C GLU A 240 4.66 -17.56 -5.18
N GLY A 241 4.36 -16.28 -4.99
CA GLY A 241 3.92 -15.39 -6.08
C GLY A 241 2.56 -15.81 -6.63
N LYS A 242 1.64 -16.20 -5.75
CA LYS A 242 0.31 -16.69 -6.11
C LYS A 242 -0.78 -15.80 -5.54
N LEU A 243 -1.66 -15.32 -6.41
CA LEU A 243 -2.90 -14.66 -6.02
C LEU A 243 -4.06 -15.63 -6.26
N THR A 244 -4.77 -15.98 -5.18
CA THR A 244 -5.90 -16.91 -5.22
C THR A 244 -7.20 -16.16 -4.99
N TYR A 245 -8.22 -16.46 -5.80
CA TYR A 245 -9.61 -16.07 -5.57
C TYR A 245 -10.48 -17.32 -5.40
N GLY A 246 -11.29 -17.36 -4.33
CA GLY A 246 -12.09 -18.55 -4.01
C GLY A 246 -11.21 -19.78 -3.76
N ASP A 247 -11.70 -20.95 -4.18
CA ASP A 247 -11.03 -22.23 -3.89
C ASP A 247 -10.05 -22.69 -4.99
N ASP A 248 -10.23 -22.23 -6.24
CA ASP A 248 -9.55 -22.82 -7.41
C ASP A 248 -8.90 -21.80 -8.37
N LYS A 249 -9.18 -20.50 -8.25
CA LYS A 249 -8.61 -19.49 -9.17
C LYS A 249 -7.27 -18.99 -8.67
N VAL A 250 -6.22 -19.71 -9.03
CA VAL A 250 -4.83 -19.38 -8.66
C VAL A 250 -4.10 -18.73 -9.84
N PHE A 251 -3.52 -17.56 -9.60
CA PHE A 251 -2.85 -16.76 -10.61
C PHE A 251 -1.40 -16.47 -10.24
N ASP A 252 -0.51 -16.57 -11.23
CA ASP A 252 0.87 -16.08 -11.11
C ASP A 252 0.89 -14.55 -11.08
N ILE A 253 1.66 -14.00 -10.14
CA ILE A 253 1.85 -12.56 -10.02
C ILE A 253 3.25 -12.08 -10.38
N GLN A 254 3.34 -10.82 -10.77
CA GLN A 254 4.59 -10.05 -10.77
C GLN A 254 4.36 -8.76 -9.96
N VAL A 255 5.31 -8.41 -9.10
CA VAL A 255 5.21 -7.19 -8.29
C VAL A 255 5.74 -6.02 -9.10
N ILE A 256 4.96 -4.94 -9.19
CA ILE A 256 5.35 -3.70 -9.87
C ILE A 256 6.03 -2.78 -8.85
N GLY A 257 5.38 -2.54 -7.72
CA GLY A 257 5.87 -1.63 -6.70
C GLY A 257 4.81 -1.37 -5.63
N THR A 258 5.19 -0.53 -4.68
CA THR A 258 4.40 -0.24 -3.49
C THR A 258 4.21 1.25 -3.36
N TYR A 259 2.97 1.68 -3.19
CA TYR A 259 2.64 3.02 -2.75
C TYR A 259 2.47 3.05 -1.23
N SER A 260 3.10 4.00 -0.56
CA SER A 260 2.90 4.29 0.86
C SER A 260 2.06 5.55 1.03
N GLU A 261 0.88 5.40 1.61
CA GLU A 261 -0.01 6.52 1.93
C GLU A 261 0.55 7.39 3.04
N ASN A 262 1.29 6.80 3.98
CA ASN A 262 1.91 7.53 5.10
C ASN A 262 3.11 8.34 4.63
N GLU A 263 3.98 7.74 3.82
CA GLU A 263 5.17 8.42 3.32
C GLU A 263 4.91 9.24 2.05
N LYS A 264 3.70 9.15 1.48
CA LYS A 264 3.35 9.75 0.18
C LYS A 264 4.41 9.46 -0.86
N SER A 265 4.76 8.19 -1.00
CA SER A 265 5.85 7.77 -1.90
C SER A 265 5.56 6.46 -2.59
N TRP A 266 6.10 6.34 -3.81
CA TRP A 266 6.12 5.11 -4.60
C TRP A 266 7.51 4.50 -4.54
N LEU A 267 7.61 3.20 -4.23
CA LEU A 267 8.83 2.41 -4.27
C LEU A 267 8.68 1.30 -5.30
N TRP A 268 9.57 1.29 -6.30
CA TRP A 268 9.58 0.22 -7.29
C TRP A 268 10.01 -1.12 -6.68
N ALA A 269 9.39 -2.21 -7.11
CA ALA A 269 9.74 -3.53 -6.59
C ALA A 269 11.18 -3.94 -6.95
N TRP A 270 11.67 -3.52 -8.12
CA TRP A 270 13.07 -3.74 -8.54
C TRP A 270 14.10 -3.05 -7.63
N ALA A 271 13.67 -2.04 -6.86
CA ALA A 271 14.50 -1.32 -5.92
C ALA A 271 14.32 -1.80 -4.46
N ASN A 272 13.33 -2.65 -4.21
CA ASN A 272 12.91 -3.01 -2.86
C ASN A 272 13.67 -4.23 -2.31
N ASN A 273 14.99 -4.08 -2.15
CA ASN A 273 15.88 -5.17 -1.73
C ASN A 273 15.63 -5.69 -0.30
N GLN A 274 14.87 -4.95 0.51
CA GLN A 274 14.60 -5.28 1.93
C GLN A 274 13.34 -6.14 2.10
N SER A 275 12.48 -6.20 1.09
CA SER A 275 11.18 -6.89 1.14
C SER A 275 11.26 -8.41 1.00
N GLY A 276 12.41 -8.95 0.61
CA GLY A 276 12.58 -10.38 0.39
C GLY A 276 11.74 -10.95 -0.77
N ILE A 277 11.20 -10.10 -1.65
CA ILE A 277 10.46 -10.54 -2.84
C ILE A 277 11.39 -11.36 -3.73
N PRO A 278 11.05 -12.62 -4.05
CA PRO A 278 11.83 -13.44 -4.96
C PRO A 278 12.01 -12.77 -6.34
N GLU A 279 13.22 -12.84 -6.89
CA GLU A 279 13.57 -12.21 -8.17
C GLU A 279 12.72 -12.72 -9.35
N THR A 280 12.18 -13.93 -9.23
CA THR A 280 11.23 -14.53 -10.18
C THR A 280 9.92 -13.75 -10.32
N PHE A 281 9.58 -12.89 -9.35
CA PHE A 281 8.37 -12.06 -9.35
C PHE A 281 8.62 -10.60 -9.68
N LEU A 282 9.84 -10.23 -10.05
CA LEU A 282 10.24 -8.86 -10.34
C LEU A 282 10.32 -8.56 -11.84
N GLN A 283 9.95 -9.49 -12.72
CA GLN A 283 10.19 -9.37 -14.16
C GLN A 283 9.46 -8.17 -14.77
N THR A 284 8.19 -7.94 -14.39
CA THR A 284 7.44 -6.76 -14.87
C THR A 284 8.05 -5.45 -14.35
N SER A 285 8.46 -5.40 -13.08
CA SER A 285 9.12 -4.22 -12.51
C SER A 285 10.49 -3.95 -13.17
N LEU A 286 11.31 -4.99 -13.39
CA LEU A 286 12.58 -4.87 -14.10
C LEU A 286 12.38 -4.42 -15.55
N ALA A 287 11.35 -4.93 -16.23
CA ALA A 287 10.99 -4.51 -17.58
C ALA A 287 10.56 -3.03 -17.62
N MET A 288 9.82 -2.53 -16.62
CA MET A 288 9.50 -1.11 -16.47
C MET A 288 10.78 -0.26 -16.35
N ARG A 289 11.75 -0.69 -15.55
CA ARG A 289 13.05 0.00 -15.42
C ARG A 289 13.82 0.05 -16.74
N ASN A 290 13.82 -1.06 -17.49
CA ASN A 290 14.48 -1.13 -18.79
C ASN A 290 13.80 -0.21 -19.81
N LEU A 291 12.46 -0.21 -19.86
CA LEU A 291 11.67 0.72 -20.67
C LEU A 291 12.02 2.17 -20.33
N GLY A 292 12.10 2.48 -19.03
CA GLY A 292 12.51 3.79 -18.54
C GLY A 292 13.91 4.19 -18.96
N THR A 293 14.85 3.25 -18.97
CA THR A 293 16.23 3.49 -19.40
C THR A 293 16.29 3.75 -20.91
N SER A 294 15.58 2.95 -21.71
CA SER A 294 15.55 3.09 -23.18
C SER A 294 14.91 4.39 -23.66
N HIS A 295 13.96 4.93 -22.91
CA HIS A 295 13.22 6.16 -23.25
C HIS A 295 13.50 7.34 -22.30
N GLN A 296 14.52 7.22 -21.45
CA GLN A 296 14.94 8.29 -20.51
C GLN A 296 13.82 8.80 -19.60
N LEU A 297 12.93 7.90 -19.16
CA LEU A 297 11.81 8.19 -18.27
C LEU A 297 12.25 8.05 -16.82
N GLN A 298 12.47 9.19 -16.16
CA GLN A 298 12.94 9.23 -14.77
C GLN A 298 11.99 8.54 -13.79
N ASP A 299 10.67 8.64 -14.01
CA ASP A 299 9.65 7.99 -13.18
C ASP A 299 9.81 6.47 -13.09
N LEU A 300 10.34 5.84 -14.15
CA LEU A 300 10.51 4.39 -14.21
C LEU A 300 11.89 3.92 -13.73
N THR A 301 12.86 4.85 -13.61
CA THR A 301 14.27 4.55 -13.29
C THR A 301 14.68 5.05 -11.91
N SER A 302 13.93 5.96 -11.31
CA SER A 302 14.13 6.41 -9.93
C SER A 302 13.63 5.35 -8.96
N PRO A 303 14.46 4.82 -8.04
CA PRO A 303 14.06 3.75 -7.12
C PRO A 303 12.80 4.07 -6.32
N LYS A 304 12.73 5.29 -5.79
CA LYS A 304 11.66 5.82 -4.97
C LYS A 304 11.26 7.20 -5.47
N LEU A 305 9.96 7.46 -5.55
CA LEU A 305 9.38 8.75 -5.97
C LEU A 305 8.52 9.32 -4.86
N GLN A 306 8.62 10.62 -4.62
CA GLN A 306 7.71 11.34 -3.73
C GLN A 306 6.47 11.77 -4.52
N THR A 307 5.29 11.34 -4.09
CA THR A 307 4.02 11.60 -4.77
C THR A 307 2.83 11.59 -3.81
N ALA A 308 2.08 12.69 -3.80
CA ALA A 308 0.92 12.86 -2.94
C ALA A 308 -0.24 11.91 -3.31
N THR A 309 -0.33 11.52 -4.59
CA THR A 309 -1.36 10.61 -5.12
C THR A 309 -0.75 9.28 -5.50
N ASP A 310 -1.51 8.20 -5.30
CA ASP A 310 -1.10 6.84 -5.67
C ASP A 310 -0.95 6.69 -7.20
N PRO A 311 0.27 6.46 -7.72
CA PRO A 311 0.50 6.29 -9.16
C PRO A 311 0.40 4.83 -9.60
N GLY A 312 0.15 3.88 -8.69
CA GLY A 312 0.30 2.45 -8.98
C GLY A 312 -0.60 1.95 -10.09
N ALA A 313 -1.86 2.42 -10.15
CA ALA A 313 -2.77 2.11 -11.25
C ALA A 313 -2.26 2.64 -12.60
N TYR A 314 -1.65 3.84 -12.61
CA TYR A 314 -1.09 4.44 -13.80
C TYR A 314 0.08 3.62 -14.36
N TYR A 315 1.03 3.22 -13.50
CA TYR A 315 2.13 2.34 -13.89
C TYR A 315 1.66 0.95 -14.29
N SER A 316 0.64 0.43 -13.62
CA SER A 316 0.07 -0.88 -13.94
C SER A 316 -0.57 -0.90 -15.32
N VAL A 317 -1.36 0.12 -15.68
CA VAL A 317 -1.94 0.26 -17.03
C VAL A 317 -0.86 0.24 -18.10
N ILE A 318 0.25 0.96 -17.90
CA ILE A 318 1.40 0.95 -18.82
C ILE A 318 1.99 -0.46 -18.92
N ALA A 319 2.24 -1.11 -17.78
CA ALA A 319 2.81 -2.46 -17.76
C ALA A 319 1.93 -3.48 -18.52
N LEU A 320 0.60 -3.42 -18.36
CA LEU A 320 -0.33 -4.31 -19.06
C LEU A 320 -0.29 -4.12 -20.59
N GLY A 321 -0.25 -2.86 -21.05
CA GLY A 321 -0.26 -2.57 -22.49
C GLY A 321 1.08 -2.83 -23.17
N VAL A 322 2.20 -2.58 -22.48
CA VAL A 322 3.54 -2.73 -23.03
C VAL A 322 4.04 -4.18 -22.96
N PHE A 323 3.80 -4.89 -21.85
CA PHE A 323 4.36 -6.23 -21.63
C PHE A 323 3.36 -7.37 -21.78
N GLY A 324 2.09 -7.05 -22.04
CA GLY A 324 1.06 -8.04 -22.36
C GLY A 324 0.53 -8.82 -21.16
N ASP A 325 0.82 -8.40 -19.93
CA ASP A 325 0.18 -8.95 -18.72
C ASP A 325 -1.36 -8.82 -18.81
N THR A 326 -2.08 -9.66 -18.07
CA THR A 326 -3.54 -9.76 -18.19
C THR A 326 -4.22 -8.66 -17.37
N CYS A 327 -3.94 -8.56 -16.08
CA CYS A 327 -4.66 -7.64 -15.19
C CYS A 327 -3.71 -7.10 -14.13
N TYR A 328 -4.10 -6.04 -13.42
CA TYR A 328 -3.43 -5.65 -12.19
C TYR A 328 -4.38 -5.70 -10.99
N VAL A 329 -3.81 -5.88 -9.81
CA VAL A 329 -4.55 -5.91 -8.55
C VAL A 329 -3.80 -5.05 -7.52
N PRO A 330 -4.44 -4.02 -6.94
CA PRO A 330 -3.91 -3.31 -5.79
C PRO A 330 -4.19 -4.12 -4.52
N LEU A 331 -3.14 -4.66 -3.91
CA LEU A 331 -3.22 -5.37 -2.64
C LEU A 331 -2.96 -4.35 -1.52
N THR A 332 -4.00 -4.03 -0.75
CA THR A 332 -3.93 -3.00 0.29
C THR A 332 -3.63 -3.63 1.65
N PHE A 333 -2.58 -3.12 2.30
CA PHE A 333 -2.11 -3.54 3.61
C PHE A 333 -1.72 -2.30 4.44
N LYS A 334 -2.59 -1.87 5.36
CA LYS A 334 -2.26 -0.85 6.40
C LYS A 334 -1.60 0.43 5.87
N GLY A 335 -2.27 1.09 4.92
CA GLY A 335 -1.75 2.30 4.29
C GLY A 335 -0.62 2.06 3.27
N LEU A 336 -0.26 0.81 3.00
CA LEU A 336 0.53 0.41 1.83
C LEU A 336 -0.39 -0.19 0.78
N LYS A 337 -0.12 0.11 -0.49
CA LYS A 337 -0.76 -0.54 -1.63
C LYS A 337 0.32 -1.16 -2.50
N VAL A 338 0.37 -2.49 -2.52
CA VAL A 338 1.26 -3.26 -3.38
C VAL A 338 0.54 -3.55 -4.69
N TYR A 339 1.09 -3.08 -5.80
CA TYR A 339 0.53 -3.35 -7.11
C TYR A 339 1.20 -4.57 -7.72
N VAL A 340 0.38 -5.54 -8.09
CA VAL A 340 0.82 -6.75 -8.79
C VAL A 340 0.13 -6.86 -10.14
N THR A 341 0.82 -7.38 -11.14
CA THR A 341 0.17 -7.90 -12.35
C THR A 341 -0.16 -9.36 -12.20
N VAL A 342 -1.16 -9.81 -12.95
CA VAL A 342 -1.63 -11.18 -13.04
C VAL A 342 -1.54 -11.62 -14.50
N ARG A 343 -1.18 -12.87 -14.75
CA ARG A 343 -1.33 -13.53 -16.05
C ARG A 343 -2.41 -14.60 -15.98
N SER A 344 -3.36 -14.56 -16.92
CA SER A 344 -4.44 -15.54 -17.00
C SER A 344 -4.85 -15.81 -18.44
N LYS A 345 -4.61 -17.06 -18.88
CA LYS A 345 -5.07 -17.54 -20.19
C LYS A 345 -6.58 -17.55 -20.32
N GLU A 346 -7.30 -17.73 -19.22
CA GLU A 346 -8.77 -17.69 -19.19
C GLU A 346 -9.26 -16.30 -19.60
N VAL A 347 -8.75 -15.26 -18.97
CA VAL A 347 -9.10 -13.86 -19.27
C VAL A 347 -8.67 -13.50 -20.69
N ASP A 348 -7.44 -13.87 -21.10
CA ASP A 348 -6.94 -13.58 -22.44
C ASP A 348 -7.81 -14.24 -23.53
N GLY A 349 -8.36 -15.43 -23.24
CA GLY A 349 -9.29 -16.15 -24.11
C GLY A 349 -10.67 -15.47 -24.25
N MET A 350 -11.03 -14.57 -23.34
CA MET A 350 -12.29 -13.82 -23.35
C MET A 350 -12.16 -12.43 -23.99
N ALA A 351 -11.02 -12.13 -24.62
CA ALA A 351 -10.78 -10.85 -25.27
C ALA A 351 -11.88 -10.48 -26.29
N ARG A 352 -12.28 -9.21 -26.29
CA ARG A 352 -13.28 -8.64 -27.20
C ARG A 352 -12.67 -8.52 -28.59
N ASN A 353 -12.95 -9.49 -29.45
CA ASN A 353 -12.43 -9.54 -30.82
C ASN A 353 -13.49 -9.18 -31.87
N GLU A 354 -14.77 -9.40 -31.55
CA GLU A 354 -15.88 -9.04 -32.43
C GLU A 354 -15.99 -7.52 -32.59
N PRO A 355 -16.10 -7.00 -33.83
CA PRO A 355 -16.14 -5.55 -34.09
C PRO A 355 -17.20 -4.80 -33.28
N ALA A 356 -18.38 -5.41 -33.10
CA ALA A 356 -19.47 -4.82 -32.33
C ALA A 356 -19.12 -4.69 -30.83
N LEU A 357 -18.44 -5.69 -30.26
CA LEU A 357 -17.99 -5.65 -28.85
C LEU A 357 -16.89 -4.60 -28.65
N ILE A 358 -15.97 -4.48 -29.60
CA ILE A 358 -14.92 -3.45 -29.60
C ILE A 358 -15.56 -2.05 -29.63
N CYS A 359 -16.53 -1.83 -30.53
CA CYS A 359 -17.24 -0.54 -30.63
C CYS A 359 -17.99 -0.23 -29.34
N SER A 360 -18.77 -1.18 -28.81
CA SER A 360 -19.54 -1.01 -27.58
C SER A 360 -18.65 -0.73 -26.38
N HIS A 361 -17.54 -1.46 -26.23
CA HIS A 361 -16.57 -1.23 -25.17
C HIS A 361 -16.03 0.19 -25.22
N PHE A 362 -15.55 0.61 -26.39
CA PHE A 362 -14.95 1.92 -26.54
C PHE A 362 -15.96 3.06 -26.31
N THR A 363 -17.21 2.89 -26.77
CA THR A 363 -18.30 3.84 -26.45
C THR A 363 -18.51 3.97 -24.95
N ASN A 364 -18.56 2.86 -24.21
CA ASN A 364 -18.73 2.88 -22.75
C ASN A 364 -17.56 3.58 -22.04
N LEU A 365 -16.33 3.37 -22.50
CA LEU A 365 -15.17 4.08 -21.98
C LEU A 365 -15.30 5.60 -22.17
N THR A 366 -15.67 6.06 -23.37
CA THR A 366 -15.81 7.50 -23.65
C THR A 366 -16.92 8.18 -22.83
N ALA A 367 -17.88 7.42 -22.34
CA ALA A 367 -18.93 7.92 -21.44
C ALA A 367 -18.46 8.01 -19.98
N SER A 368 -17.51 7.15 -19.58
CA SER A 368 -17.14 6.95 -18.17
C SER A 368 -15.83 7.65 -17.79
N TYR A 369 -14.95 7.93 -18.75
CA TYR A 369 -13.60 8.44 -18.50
C TYR A 369 -13.25 9.64 -19.41
N GLN A 370 -12.30 10.46 -18.96
CA GLN A 370 -11.69 11.52 -19.77
C GLN A 370 -10.31 11.08 -20.24
N PHE A 371 -10.12 10.97 -21.55
CA PHE A 371 -8.86 10.54 -22.19
C PHE A 371 -8.84 11.00 -23.66
N PRO A 372 -7.70 10.93 -24.38
CA PRO A 372 -7.65 11.32 -25.80
C PRO A 372 -8.27 10.24 -26.72
N HIS A 373 -9.58 10.35 -27.00
CA HIS A 373 -10.35 9.28 -27.67
C HIS A 373 -9.72 8.81 -28.98
N LYS A 374 -9.33 9.72 -29.88
CA LYS A 374 -8.76 9.33 -31.18
C LYS A 374 -7.47 8.53 -31.04
N TYR A 375 -6.55 9.02 -30.20
CA TYR A 375 -5.26 8.37 -29.97
C TYR A 375 -5.45 6.99 -29.32
N CYS A 376 -6.25 6.90 -28.26
CA CYS A 376 -6.51 5.63 -27.59
C CYS A 376 -7.23 4.62 -28.50
N LEU A 377 -8.18 5.05 -29.34
CA LEU A 377 -8.86 4.14 -30.27
C LEU A 377 -7.87 3.55 -31.28
N GLN A 378 -6.96 4.36 -31.82
CA GLN A 378 -5.96 3.91 -32.78
C GLN A 378 -5.15 2.75 -32.20
N TYR A 379 -4.56 2.92 -31.02
CA TYR A 379 -3.70 1.90 -30.43
C TYR A 379 -4.47 0.69 -29.93
N TYR A 380 -5.68 0.88 -29.43
CA TYR A 380 -6.56 -0.23 -29.07
C TYR A 380 -6.88 -1.11 -30.28
N LEU A 381 -7.23 -0.51 -31.42
CA LEU A 381 -7.49 -1.26 -32.67
C LEU A 381 -6.23 -1.94 -33.20
N MET A 382 -5.07 -1.30 -33.13
CA MET A 382 -3.78 -1.93 -33.47
C MET A 382 -3.50 -3.15 -32.58
N ALA A 383 -3.72 -3.04 -31.27
CA ALA A 383 -3.57 -4.16 -30.33
C ALA A 383 -4.55 -5.31 -30.62
N LYS A 384 -5.72 -5.01 -31.20
CA LYS A 384 -6.68 -6.00 -31.70
C LYS A 384 -6.32 -6.57 -33.08
N GLY A 385 -5.20 -6.17 -33.67
CA GLY A 385 -4.71 -6.65 -34.95
C GLY A 385 -5.40 -6.02 -36.16
N TYR A 386 -6.02 -4.86 -36.01
CA TYR A 386 -6.52 -4.09 -37.15
C TYR A 386 -5.38 -3.26 -37.75
N GLN A 387 -5.38 -3.15 -39.07
CA GLN A 387 -4.62 -2.13 -39.78
C GLN A 387 -5.37 -0.82 -39.70
N VAL A 388 -4.77 0.20 -39.10
CA VAL A 388 -5.42 1.48 -38.80
C VAL A 388 -4.90 2.57 -39.73
N GLU A 389 -5.82 3.22 -40.43
CA GLU A 389 -5.55 4.35 -41.31
C GLU A 389 -6.16 5.63 -40.72
N ASN A 390 -5.36 6.70 -40.62
CA ASN A 390 -5.82 8.01 -40.20
C ASN A 390 -6.30 8.80 -41.42
N CYS A 391 -7.61 9.01 -41.52
CA CYS A 391 -8.24 9.75 -42.61
C CYS A 391 -8.72 11.12 -42.10
N GLY A 392 -7.78 12.08 -42.01
CA GLY A 392 -8.07 13.40 -41.42
C GLY A 392 -8.43 13.28 -39.94
N ASN A 393 -9.64 13.72 -39.56
CA ASN A 393 -10.14 13.56 -38.18
C ASN A 393 -10.58 12.13 -37.85
N ASN A 394 -10.83 11.30 -38.85
CA ASN A 394 -11.43 9.98 -38.68
C ASN A 394 -10.39 8.87 -38.67
N ILE A 395 -10.78 7.73 -38.12
CA ILE A 395 -9.99 6.49 -38.16
C ILE A 395 -10.79 5.45 -38.95
N LEU A 396 -10.14 4.85 -39.95
CA LEU A 396 -10.64 3.65 -40.61
C LEU A 396 -9.70 2.49 -40.28
N ALA A 397 -10.25 1.46 -39.64
CA ALA A 397 -9.50 0.28 -39.25
C ALA A 397 -10.04 -0.97 -39.94
N LYS A 398 -9.17 -1.83 -40.46
CA LYS A 398 -9.54 -3.02 -41.22
C LYS A 398 -8.85 -4.27 -40.68
N LYS A 399 -9.60 -5.38 -40.58
CA LYS A 399 -9.09 -6.71 -40.24
C LYS A 399 -9.86 -7.76 -41.02
N GLY A 400 -9.24 -8.31 -42.08
CA GLY A 400 -9.94 -9.20 -43.00
C GLY A 400 -11.13 -8.52 -43.65
N LYS A 401 -12.35 -9.06 -43.44
CA LYS A 401 -13.59 -8.46 -43.95
C LYS A 401 -14.14 -7.38 -43.04
N ASP A 402 -13.72 -7.31 -41.79
CA ASP A 402 -14.29 -6.41 -40.81
C ASP A 402 -13.66 -5.02 -40.91
N GLN A 403 -14.50 -4.00 -40.74
CA GLN A 403 -14.10 -2.60 -40.72
C GLN A 403 -14.68 -1.89 -39.49
N ILE A 404 -13.90 -1.01 -38.89
CA ILE A 404 -14.34 -0.10 -37.83
C ILE A 404 -14.03 1.34 -38.28
N LEU A 405 -15.05 2.19 -38.24
CA LEU A 405 -14.95 3.62 -38.54
C LEU A 405 -15.20 4.41 -37.25
N GLY A 406 -14.19 5.16 -36.82
CA GLY A 406 -14.29 6.16 -35.76
C GLY A 406 -14.35 7.57 -36.36
N ILE A 407 -15.40 8.32 -36.03
CA ILE A 407 -15.61 9.70 -36.46
C ILE A 407 -15.41 10.62 -35.25
N PHE A 408 -14.57 11.64 -35.42
CA PHE A 408 -14.17 12.53 -34.34
C PHE A 408 -14.41 14.00 -34.70
N ASP A 409 -14.67 14.81 -33.66
CA ASP A 409 -14.69 16.26 -33.81
C ASP A 409 -13.27 16.83 -34.01
N LEU A 410 -13.16 18.15 -34.23
CA LEU A 410 -11.88 18.84 -34.41
C LEU A 410 -10.98 18.79 -33.16
N LYS A 411 -11.52 18.46 -31.99
CA LYS A 411 -10.78 18.30 -30.73
C LYS A 411 -10.40 16.84 -30.46
N GLY A 412 -10.69 15.92 -31.39
CA GLY A 412 -10.38 14.50 -31.26
C GLY A 412 -11.34 13.73 -30.34
N LYS A 413 -12.50 14.30 -30.00
CA LYS A 413 -13.55 13.59 -29.25
C LYS A 413 -14.38 12.75 -30.19
N LEU A 414 -14.62 11.51 -29.78
CA LEU A 414 -15.46 10.57 -30.52
C LEU A 414 -16.89 11.10 -30.65
N MET A 415 -17.37 11.25 -31.89
CA MET A 415 -18.77 11.57 -32.21
C MET A 415 -19.56 10.31 -32.55
N LYS A 416 -18.94 9.37 -33.27
CA LYS A 416 -19.56 8.11 -33.67
C LYS A 416 -18.51 7.04 -33.86
N ILE A 417 -18.81 5.82 -33.45
CA ILE A 417 -18.06 4.62 -33.81
C ILE A 417 -19.03 3.61 -34.41
N SER A 418 -18.62 2.92 -35.47
CA SER A 418 -19.45 1.92 -36.13
C SER A 418 -18.60 0.85 -36.78
N ASN A 419 -19.13 -0.37 -36.83
CA ASN A 419 -18.53 -1.48 -37.54
C ASN A 419 -19.32 -1.82 -38.81
N SER A 420 -18.62 -2.33 -39.83
CA SER A 420 -19.22 -2.82 -41.07
C SER A 420 -18.37 -3.94 -41.68
N LYS A 421 -18.82 -4.52 -42.79
CA LYS A 421 -18.04 -5.48 -43.57
C LYS A 421 -17.67 -4.88 -44.92
N THR A 422 -16.44 -5.12 -45.36
CA THR A 422 -15.99 -4.73 -46.71
C THR A 422 -16.79 -5.52 -47.75
N ALA A 423 -17.43 -4.85 -48.70
CA ALA A 423 -18.01 -5.52 -49.85
C ALA A 423 -16.87 -6.09 -50.70
N VAL A 424 -16.86 -7.41 -50.90
CA VAL A 424 -15.99 -8.03 -51.90
C VAL A 424 -16.52 -7.54 -53.26
N GLN A 425 -15.75 -6.74 -53.99
CA GLN A 425 -16.01 -6.58 -55.43
C GLN A 425 -15.85 -7.97 -56.03
N ALA A 426 -16.97 -8.55 -56.46
CA ALA A 426 -17.03 -9.80 -57.21
C ALA A 426 -16.57 -9.59 -58.65
#